data_AF-A0A2S5AAV4-F1
#
_entry.id   AF-A0A2S5AAV4-F1
#
_cell.length_a   1.000
_cell.length_b   1.000
_cell.length_c   1.000
_cell.angle_alpha   90.00
_cell.angle_beta   90.00
_cell.angle_gamma   90.00
#
_symmetry.space_group_name_H-M   'P 1'
#
loop_
_entity.id
_entity.type
_entity.pdbx_description
1 polymer ?
#
loop_
_entity_poly.entity_id
_entity_poly.type
_entity_poly.pdbx_seq_one_letter_code
_entity_poly.pdbx_strand_id
1 'polypeptide(L)'
;MKKKFVILNTFLALAVLFAMGFQSVHSFEHLAQQLSEKKCHHESTSKQQITHQHHNLDHCFVCNFSLSSFIAADISSFEFQKTSFPSGYTFFKSREITQFFKGSLFALRAPPVFIV
;
A
#
# COMPACT_ATOMS: atom_id res chain seq x y z
N MET A 1 -10.43 14.72 -20.70
CA MET A 1 -9.78 14.26 -19.44
C MET A 1 -8.30 13.95 -19.62
N LYS A 2 -7.87 13.26 -20.68
CA LYS A 2 -6.47 12.80 -20.86
C LYS A 2 -5.37 13.88 -20.83
N LYS A 3 -5.60 15.08 -21.42
CA LYS A 3 -4.58 16.15 -21.50
C LYS A 3 -4.14 16.71 -20.15
N LYS A 4 -5.06 16.85 -19.18
CA LYS A 4 -4.75 17.35 -17.83
C LYS A 4 -3.91 16.34 -17.04
N PHE A 5 -4.19 15.05 -17.20
CA PHE A 5 -3.41 13.97 -16.60
C PHE A 5 -1.99 13.89 -17.16
N VAL A 6 -1.82 14.14 -18.46
CA VAL A 6 -0.47 14.19 -19.07
C VAL A 6 0.36 15.31 -18.44
N ILE A 7 -0.19 16.52 -18.28
CA ILE A 7 0.51 17.65 -17.67
C ILE A 7 0.91 17.33 -16.22
N LEU A 8 -0.01 16.77 -15.43
CA LEU A 8 0.28 16.36 -14.05
C LEU A 8 1.38 15.29 -13.99
N ASN A 9 1.34 14.29 -14.86
CA ASN A 9 2.35 13.24 -14.90
C ASN A 9 3.73 13.79 -15.29
N THR A 10 3.79 14.67 -16.30
CA THR A 10 5.04 15.32 -16.70
C THR A 10 5.59 16.23 -15.61
N PHE A 11 4.72 16.96 -14.90
CA PHE A 11 5.12 17.80 -13.78
C PHE A 11 5.69 16.96 -12.63
N LEU A 12 5.04 15.84 -12.29
CA LEU A 12 5.51 14.93 -11.25
C LEU A 12 6.87 14.33 -11.62
N ALA A 13 7.05 13.88 -12.85
CA ALA A 13 8.33 13.37 -13.33
C ALA A 13 9.44 14.44 -13.22
N LEU A 14 9.14 15.69 -13.61
CA LEU A 14 10.09 16.80 -13.49
C LEU A 14 10.43 17.11 -12.02
N ALA A 15 9.45 17.08 -11.12
CA ALA A 15 9.66 17.30 -9.70
C ALA A 15 10.58 16.23 -9.08
N VAL A 16 10.40 14.97 -9.47
CA VAL A 16 11.28 13.87 -9.04
C VAL A 16 12.71 14.10 -9.53
N LEU A 17 12.89 14.43 -10.81
CA LEU A 17 14.21 14.73 -11.37
C LEU A 17 14.88 15.91 -10.66
N PHE A 18 14.11 16.96 -10.35
CA PHE A 18 14.62 18.12 -9.63
C PHE A 18 15.07 17.76 -8.21
N ALA A 19 14.28 16.97 -7.48
CA ALA A 19 14.64 16.49 -6.15
C ALA A 19 15.93 15.66 -6.17
N MET A 20 16.06 14.72 -7.11
CA MET A 20 17.26 13.90 -7.29
C MET A 20 18.49 14.75 -7.66
N GLY A 21 18.32 15.75 -8.53
CA GLY A 21 19.39 16.67 -8.93
C GLY A 21 19.88 17.52 -7.75
N PHE A 22 18.96 18.08 -6.96
CA PHE A 22 19.30 18.89 -5.79
C PHE A 22 20.04 18.08 -4.72
N GLN A 23 19.56 16.86 -4.42
CA GLN A 23 20.23 15.96 -3.48
C GLN A 23 21.63 15.56 -3.96
N SER A 24 21.82 15.38 -5.27
CA SER A 24 23.12 15.11 -5.88
C SER A 24 24.09 16.27 -5.70
N VAL A 25 23.69 17.50 -6.04
CA VAL A 25 24.52 18.71 -5.84
C VAL A 25 24.94 18.87 -4.38
N HIS A 26 24.01 18.70 -3.43
CA HIS A 26 24.30 18.78 -2.01
C HIS A 26 25.31 17.70 -1.54
N SER A 27 25.25 16.50 -2.12
CA SER A 27 26.23 15.45 -1.84
C SER A 27 27.65 15.78 -2.32
N PHE A 28 27.79 16.54 -3.42
CA PHE A 28 29.10 17.00 -3.89
C PHE A 28 29.75 18.00 -2.95
N GLU A 29 28.97 18.88 -2.31
CA GLU A 29 29.49 19.81 -1.31
C GLU A 29 30.07 19.07 -0.11
N HIS A 30 29.35 18.07 0.41
CA HIS A 30 29.85 17.20 1.46
C HIS A 30 31.12 16.44 1.04
N LEU A 31 31.18 15.94 -0.20
CA LEU A 31 32.36 15.28 -0.72
C LEU A 31 33.56 16.26 -0.81
N ALA A 32 33.34 17.50 -1.24
CA ALA A 32 34.37 18.52 -1.29
C ALA A 32 34.87 18.90 0.12
N GLN A 33 33.98 19.00 1.10
CA GLN A 33 34.33 19.24 2.51
C GLN A 33 35.17 18.08 3.08
N GLN A 34 34.75 16.83 2.85
CA GLN A 34 35.49 15.62 3.25
C GLN A 34 36.91 15.57 2.65
N LEU A 35 37.07 15.99 1.38
CA LEU A 35 38.38 16.04 0.72
C LEU A 35 39.27 17.18 1.22
N SER A 36 38.67 18.30 1.62
CA SER A 36 39.39 19.47 2.14
C SER A 36 39.80 19.29 3.61
N GLU A 37 39.04 18.49 4.37
CA GLU A 37 39.34 18.22 5.77
C GLU A 37 40.62 17.40 5.94
N LYS A 38 41.52 17.88 6.80
CA LYS A 38 42.80 17.20 7.06
C LYS A 38 42.54 15.96 7.91
N LYS A 39 42.73 14.78 7.31
CA LYS A 39 42.64 13.49 8.01
C LYS A 39 43.71 13.38 9.09
N CYS A 40 43.34 13.62 10.34
CA CYS A 40 44.23 13.50 11.48
C CYS A 40 44.25 12.03 11.96
N HIS A 41 45.39 11.36 11.83
CA HIS A 41 45.59 10.04 12.43
C HIS A 41 46.13 10.23 13.85
N HIS A 42 45.33 9.91 14.86
CA HIS A 42 45.73 9.95 16.26
C HIS A 42 46.08 8.52 16.73
N GLU A 43 47.35 8.30 17.10
CA GLU A 43 47.77 7.10 17.84
C GLU A 43 47.20 7.15 19.27
N SER A 44 46.58 6.06 19.71
CA SER A 44 45.88 5.95 20.99
C SER A 44 46.86 5.79 22.17
N THR A 45 47.68 6.81 22.45
CA THR A 45 48.77 6.69 23.43
C THR A 45 48.40 7.22 24.83
N SER A 46 47.29 7.94 25.01
CA SER A 46 46.91 8.45 26.34
C SER A 46 45.40 8.50 26.58
N LYS A 47 44.99 8.17 27.82
CA LYS A 47 43.59 8.00 28.27
C LYS A 47 42.76 9.29 28.31
N GLN A 48 43.35 10.44 28.01
CA GLN A 48 42.68 11.74 28.00
C GLN A 48 43.25 12.61 26.88
N GLN A 49 42.78 12.39 25.66
CA GLN A 49 43.09 13.28 24.54
C GLN A 49 41.77 13.88 24.06
N ILE A 50 41.64 15.22 24.15
CA ILE A 50 40.52 15.94 23.54
C ILE A 50 40.79 15.91 22.03
N THR A 51 40.35 14.85 21.37
CA THR A 51 40.32 14.78 19.92
C THR A 51 39.21 15.71 19.45
N HIS A 52 39.48 16.54 18.46
CA HIS A 52 38.45 17.31 17.79
C HIS A 52 37.34 16.36 17.31
N GLN A 53 36.08 16.72 17.58
CA GLN A 53 34.93 15.91 17.19
C GLN A 53 34.77 15.99 15.67
N HIS A 54 34.97 14.87 14.96
CA HIS A 54 34.54 14.69 13.56
C HIS A 54 33.03 14.44 13.41
N HIS A 55 32.27 14.54 14.51
CA HIS A 55 30.88 14.06 14.59
C HIS A 55 29.89 14.72 13.62
N ASN A 56 30.24 15.82 12.96
CA ASN A 56 29.30 16.58 12.14
C ASN A 56 29.47 16.37 10.63
N LEU A 57 30.50 15.64 10.19
CA LEU A 57 30.71 15.34 8.77
C LEU A 57 30.22 13.94 8.37
N ASP A 58 29.87 13.09 9.34
CA ASP A 58 29.69 11.67 9.08
C ASP A 58 28.35 11.34 8.41
N HIS A 59 27.25 12.01 8.74
CA HIS A 59 25.92 11.60 8.27
C HIS A 59 24.98 12.75 7.90
N CYS A 60 24.72 12.91 6.60
CA CYS A 60 23.65 13.76 6.07
C CYS A 60 22.42 12.91 5.74
N PHE A 61 21.34 13.04 6.53
CA PHE A 61 20.09 12.30 6.31
C PHE A 61 19.41 12.62 4.97
N VAL A 62 19.69 13.80 4.41
CA VAL A 62 19.16 14.23 3.10
C VAL A 62 19.85 13.50 1.95
N CYS A 63 21.14 13.20 2.08
CA CYS A 63 21.92 12.48 1.07
C CYS A 63 21.91 10.95 1.28
N ASN A 64 21.32 10.45 2.37
CA ASN A 64 21.23 9.03 2.68
C ASN A 64 20.09 8.35 1.90
N PHE A 65 20.22 8.28 0.58
CA PHE A 65 19.28 7.58 -0.29
C PHE A 65 20.03 6.65 -1.26
N SER A 66 19.40 5.53 -1.64
CA SER A 66 19.93 4.61 -2.64
C SER A 66 18.98 4.51 -3.83
N LEU A 67 19.51 4.66 -5.04
CA LEU A 67 18.77 4.34 -6.24
C LEU A 67 18.77 2.82 -6.44
N SER A 68 17.59 2.24 -6.58
CA SER A 68 17.42 0.83 -6.92
C SER A 68 16.63 0.70 -8.22
N SER A 69 16.84 -0.39 -8.93
CA SER A 69 16.09 -0.70 -10.14
C SER A 69 14.64 -1.02 -9.78
N PHE A 70 13.71 -0.27 -10.36
CA PHE A 70 12.28 -0.59 -10.29
C PHE A 70 11.92 -1.52 -11.45
N ILE A 71 11.37 -2.69 -11.15
CA ILE A 71 10.72 -3.56 -12.13
C ILE A 71 9.24 -3.21 -12.09
N ALA A 72 8.72 -2.68 -13.20
CA ALA A 72 7.28 -2.44 -13.33
C ALA A 72 6.55 -3.78 -13.20
N ALA A 73 5.70 -3.90 -12.19
CA ALA A 73 4.85 -5.08 -12.02
C ALA A 73 3.87 -5.16 -13.19
N ASP A 74 3.75 -6.36 -13.78
CA ASP A 74 2.78 -6.61 -14.84
C ASP A 74 1.37 -6.46 -14.26
N ILE A 75 0.60 -5.50 -14.77
CA ILE A 75 -0.74 -5.19 -14.26
C ILE A 75 -1.68 -6.26 -14.79
N SER A 76 -1.79 -7.37 -14.06
CA SER A 76 -2.75 -8.43 -14.35
C SER A 76 -4.17 -7.94 -14.03
N SER A 77 -4.92 -7.49 -15.03
CA SER A 77 -6.34 -7.19 -14.87
C SER A 77 -7.17 -8.47 -14.99
N PHE A 78 -8.05 -8.75 -14.04
CA PHE A 78 -9.07 -9.79 -14.19
C PHE A 78 -10.29 -9.19 -14.92
N GLU A 79 -10.87 -9.95 -15.85
CA GLU A 79 -12.13 -9.59 -16.49
C GLU A 79 -13.24 -10.54 -15.99
N PHE A 80 -14.29 -9.98 -15.38
CA PHE A 80 -15.45 -10.78 -14.98
C PHE A 80 -16.33 -11.07 -16.19
N GLN A 81 -16.31 -12.32 -16.65
CA GLN A 81 -17.28 -12.82 -17.63
C GLN A 81 -18.67 -12.77 -17.02
N LYS A 82 -19.55 -11.93 -17.59
CA LYS A 82 -20.93 -11.79 -17.14
C LYS A 82 -21.76 -12.95 -17.68
N THR A 83 -21.81 -14.07 -16.95
CA THR A 83 -22.66 -15.21 -17.31
C THR A 83 -24.13 -14.85 -17.12
N SER A 84 -24.81 -14.63 -18.23
CA SER A 84 -26.26 -14.49 -18.30
C SER A 84 -26.89 -15.88 -18.21
N PHE A 85 -27.43 -16.23 -17.04
CA PHE A 85 -28.31 -17.39 -16.91
C PHE A 85 -29.72 -16.99 -17.33
N PRO A 86 -30.30 -17.59 -18.38
CA PRO A 86 -31.71 -17.40 -18.65
C PRO A 86 -32.50 -18.04 -17.50
N SER A 87 -33.00 -17.22 -16.57
CA SER A 87 -34.05 -17.66 -15.65
C SER A 87 -35.34 -17.77 -16.46
N GLY A 88 -35.49 -18.87 -17.20
CA GLY A 88 -36.75 -19.19 -17.86
C GLY A 88 -37.82 -19.24 -16.77
N TYR A 89 -38.74 -18.28 -16.79
CA TYR A 89 -39.87 -18.28 -15.89
C TYR A 89 -40.75 -19.47 -16.28
N THR A 90 -40.59 -20.59 -15.58
CA THR A 90 -41.50 -21.71 -15.74
C THR A 90 -42.82 -21.30 -15.11
N PHE A 91 -43.79 -20.93 -15.93
CA PHE A 91 -45.20 -20.86 -15.52
C PHE A 91 -45.68 -22.30 -15.26
N PHE A 92 -45.18 -22.93 -14.20
CA PHE A 92 -45.92 -24.02 -13.59
C PHE A 92 -47.18 -23.38 -13.04
N LYS A 93 -48.29 -23.59 -13.77
CA LYS A 93 -49.63 -23.40 -13.22
C LYS A 93 -49.77 -24.41 -12.10
N SER A 94 -49.26 -24.06 -10.91
CA SER A 94 -49.55 -24.80 -9.69
C SER A 94 -51.06 -24.80 -9.62
N ARG A 95 -51.66 -25.99 -9.76
CA ARG A 95 -53.07 -26.19 -9.53
C ARG A 95 -53.27 -25.71 -8.10
N GLU A 96 -53.82 -24.50 -7.96
CA GLU A 96 -54.01 -23.83 -6.68
C GLU A 96 -54.58 -24.87 -5.72
N ILE A 97 -53.82 -25.20 -4.67
CA ILE A 97 -54.39 -25.97 -3.57
C ILE A 97 -55.30 -24.98 -2.86
N THR A 98 -56.53 -24.87 -3.34
CA THR A 98 -57.65 -24.12 -2.75
C THR A 98 -58.16 -24.79 -1.47
N GLN A 99 -57.32 -25.56 -0.79
CA GLN A 99 -57.59 -25.95 0.58
C GLN A 99 -57.16 -24.78 1.45
N PHE A 100 -57.97 -23.72 1.41
CA PHE A 100 -57.95 -22.69 2.43
C PHE A 100 -58.10 -23.39 3.77
N PHE A 101 -57.10 -23.22 4.62
CA PHE A 101 -57.07 -23.74 5.97
C PHE A 101 -58.26 -23.17 6.76
N LYS A 102 -59.30 -23.98 6.96
CA LYS A 102 -60.58 -23.57 7.58
C LYS A 102 -60.67 -23.80 9.09
N GLY A 103 -59.55 -23.95 9.79
CA GLY A 103 -59.61 -24.12 11.23
C GLY A 103 -58.24 -24.06 11.85
N SER A 104 -58.03 -23.06 12.72
CA SER A 104 -56.88 -22.95 13.60
C SER A 104 -56.40 -24.31 14.08
N LEU A 105 -55.23 -24.76 13.61
CA LEU A 105 -54.53 -25.88 14.21
C LEU A 105 -53.92 -25.33 15.49
N PHE A 106 -54.72 -25.40 16.55
CA PHE A 106 -54.21 -25.46 17.91
C PHE A 106 -53.53 -26.83 18.09
N ALA A 107 -52.45 -27.09 17.35
CA ALA A 107 -51.51 -28.11 17.75
C ALA A 107 -50.95 -27.61 19.09
N LEU A 108 -51.46 -28.17 20.19
CA LEU A 108 -50.98 -27.90 21.54
C LEU A 108 -49.45 -28.07 21.51
N ARG A 109 -48.71 -26.96 21.64
CA ARG A 109 -47.27 -26.99 21.99
C ARG A 109 -47.08 -27.35 23.46
N ALA A 110 -48.00 -28.11 24.05
CA ALA A 110 -47.86 -28.59 25.40
C ALA A 110 -46.97 -29.85 25.38
N PRO A 111 -45.94 -29.93 26.23
CA PRO A 111 -45.19 -31.17 26.40
C PRO A 111 -46.15 -32.31 26.83
N PRO A 112 -45.89 -33.56 26.38
CA PRO A 112 -46.76 -34.68 26.69
C PRO A 112 -46.91 -34.85 28.20
N VAL A 113 -48.15 -34.86 28.67
CA VAL A 113 -48.46 -35.12 30.08
C VAL A 113 -48.34 -36.62 30.29
N PHE A 114 -47.39 -37.04 31.12
CA PHE A 114 -47.32 -38.40 31.63
C PHE A 114 -48.51 -38.61 32.57
N ILE A 115 -49.48 -39.42 32.15
CA ILE A 115 -50.52 -39.94 33.03
C ILE A 115 -50.02 -41.30 33.53
N VAL A 116 -49.83 -41.39 34.85
CA VAL A 116 -49.56 -42.64 35.60
C VAL A 116 -50.88 -43.36 35.85
#